data_AF-A0AAE4EZG8-F1
#
_entry.id   AF-A0AAE4EZG8-F1
#
_cell.length_a   1.000
_cell.length_b   1.000
_cell.length_c   1.000
_cell.angle_alpha   90.00
_cell.angle_beta   90.00
_cell.angle_gamma   90.00
#
_symmetry.space_group_name_H-M   'P 1'
#
loop_
_entity.id
_entity.type
_entity.pdbx_description
1 polymer ?
#
loop_
_entity_poly.entity_id
_entity_poly.type
_entity_poly.pdbx_seq_one_letter_code
_entity_poly.pdbx_strand_id
1 'polypeptide(L)'
;MGRPVTDGGSSVDPTDSPAVRDHLERFAGPAAVTEADDGTLRAEFSGRTYVAVAPEGTIDTGMPLHSFTGTPDRLVFDHDSGELRAELDGESVYVFRRP
;
A
#
# COMPACT_ATOMS: atom_id res chain seq x y z
N MET A 1 24.78 14.97 16.15
CA MET A 1 24.24 13.61 15.91
C MET A 1 22.76 13.61 16.28
N GLY A 2 21.91 14.07 15.36
CA GLY A 2 20.48 14.31 15.62
C GLY A 2 19.63 13.15 15.12
N ARG A 3 18.98 12.47 16.07
CA ARG A 3 17.75 11.65 16.03
C ARG A 3 17.47 10.78 14.78
N PRO A 4 17.21 9.46 14.93
CA PRO A 4 16.44 8.76 13.92
C PRO A 4 15.04 9.36 13.92
N VAL A 5 14.66 10.00 12.82
CA VAL A 5 13.25 10.31 12.58
C VAL A 5 12.56 8.95 12.49
N THR A 6 11.66 8.65 13.42
CA THR A 6 10.75 7.53 13.19
C THR A 6 9.80 8.01 12.11
N ASP A 7 10.17 7.65 10.89
CA ASP A 7 9.25 7.24 9.83
C ASP A 7 7.95 6.71 10.44
N GLY A 8 6.85 7.46 10.33
CA GLY A 8 5.62 7.20 11.09
C GLY A 8 4.87 5.92 10.69
N GLY A 9 5.34 5.20 9.65
CA GLY A 9 4.68 4.03 9.13
C GLY A 9 5.45 2.73 9.36
N SER A 10 4.76 1.61 9.19
CA SER A 10 5.36 0.29 9.16
C SER A 10 5.78 -0.05 7.73
N SER A 11 7.07 -0.27 7.51
CA SER A 11 7.62 -0.69 6.22
C SER A 11 7.42 -2.20 6.01
N VAL A 12 6.89 -2.58 4.85
CA VAL A 12 6.75 -3.98 4.41
C VAL A 12 7.36 -4.15 3.02
N ASP A 13 7.87 -5.34 2.76
CA ASP A 13 8.28 -5.76 1.43
C ASP A 13 7.01 -6.05 0.60
N PRO A 14 6.84 -5.47 -0.61
CA PRO A 14 5.65 -5.70 -1.42
C PRO A 14 5.50 -7.15 -1.90
N THR A 15 6.56 -7.95 -1.87
CA THR A 15 6.54 -9.38 -2.20
C THR A 15 6.18 -10.27 -1.00
N ASP A 16 6.13 -9.72 0.21
CA ASP A 16 5.69 -10.44 1.42
C ASP A 16 4.15 -10.37 1.53
N SER A 17 3.47 -11.20 0.75
CA SER A 17 2.00 -11.19 0.67
C SER A 17 1.30 -11.32 2.04
N PRO A 18 1.72 -12.20 2.98
CA PRO A 18 1.16 -12.23 4.33
C PRO A 18 1.28 -10.90 5.07
N ALA A 19 2.45 -10.27 5.05
CA ALA A 19 2.65 -8.97 5.70
C ALA A 19 1.83 -7.86 5.01
N VAL A 20 1.81 -7.83 3.68
CA VAL A 20 1.01 -6.89 2.90
C VAL A 20 -0.47 -7.02 3.25
N ARG A 21 -0.98 -8.25 3.35
CA ARG A 21 -2.38 -8.53 3.73
C ARG A 21 -2.70 -7.97 5.10
N ASP A 22 -1.91 -8.32 6.12
CA ASP A 22 -2.13 -7.84 7.49
C ASP A 22 -2.16 -6.31 7.57
N HIS A 23 -1.28 -5.65 6.81
CA HIS A 23 -1.23 -4.20 6.74
C HIS A 23 -2.41 -3.60 5.97
N LEU A 24 -2.82 -4.19 4.84
CA LEU A 24 -4.02 -3.77 4.10
C LEU A 24 -5.30 -3.95 4.93
N GLU A 25 -5.42 -5.05 5.66
CA GLU A 25 -6.57 -5.33 6.53
C GLU A 25 -6.64 -4.30 7.67
N ARG A 26 -5.51 -3.88 8.22
CA ARG A 26 -5.45 -2.76 9.17
C ARG A 26 -5.78 -1.42 8.53
N PHE A 27 -5.35 -1.21 7.29
CA PHE A 27 -5.43 0.08 6.61
C PHE A 27 -6.85 0.38 6.08
N ALA A 28 -7.48 -0.59 5.43
CA ALA A 28 -8.81 -0.51 4.82
C ALA A 28 -9.91 -1.18 5.65
N GLY A 29 -9.54 -2.05 6.58
CA GLY A 29 -10.46 -2.92 7.31
C GLY A 29 -10.50 -4.33 6.70
N PRO A 30 -10.60 -5.40 7.51
CA PRO A 30 -10.49 -6.78 7.03
C PRO A 30 -11.63 -7.18 6.07
N ALA A 31 -12.81 -6.57 6.21
CA ALA A 31 -13.93 -6.82 5.31
C ALA A 31 -13.78 -6.15 3.93
N ALA A 32 -12.83 -5.23 3.79
CA ALA A 32 -12.57 -4.48 2.56
C ALA A 32 -11.39 -5.05 1.76
N VAL A 33 -10.67 -6.04 2.32
CA VAL A 33 -9.57 -6.72 1.65
C VAL A 33 -10.06 -8.04 1.08
N THR A 34 -9.77 -8.25 -0.20
CA THR A 34 -10.05 -9.46 -0.93
C THR A 34 -8.78 -9.98 -1.57
N GLU A 35 -8.74 -11.28 -1.81
CA GLU A 35 -7.63 -11.94 -2.50
C GLU A 35 -8.19 -12.53 -3.78
N ALA A 36 -7.58 -12.21 -4.92
CA ALA A 36 -7.93 -12.74 -6.23
C ALA A 36 -7.29 -14.11 -6.46
N ASP A 37 -7.75 -14.85 -7.47
CA ASP A 37 -7.28 -16.22 -7.77
C ASP A 37 -5.79 -16.29 -8.13
N ASP A 38 -5.20 -15.19 -8.61
CA ASP A 38 -3.78 -15.03 -8.92
C ASP A 38 -2.93 -14.66 -7.69
N GLY A 39 -3.54 -14.51 -6.51
CA GLY A 39 -2.87 -14.11 -5.27
C GLY A 39 -2.79 -12.59 -5.07
N THR A 40 -3.36 -11.80 -5.97
CA THR A 40 -3.39 -10.33 -5.83
C THR A 40 -4.30 -9.92 -4.68
N LEU A 41 -3.75 -9.16 -3.73
CA LEU A 41 -4.47 -8.61 -2.59
C LEU A 41 -5.05 -7.26 -2.97
N ARG A 42 -6.37 -7.10 -2.87
CA ARG A 42 -7.10 -5.88 -3.21
C ARG A 42 -7.86 -5.34 -2.02
N ALA A 43 -7.49 -4.14 -1.58
CA ALA A 43 -8.23 -3.32 -0.63
C ALA A 43 -9.11 -2.30 -1.37
N GLU A 44 -10.42 -2.38 -1.15
CA GLU A 44 -11.38 -1.43 -1.72
C GLU A 44 -11.78 -0.35 -0.72
N PHE A 45 -11.84 0.89 -1.18
CA PHE A 45 -12.32 2.03 -0.42
C PHE A 45 -13.61 2.55 -1.07
N SER A 46 -14.23 3.56 -0.44
CA SER A 46 -15.46 4.15 -0.95
C SER A 46 -15.35 4.59 -2.41
N GLY A 47 -16.33 4.18 -3.23
CA GLY A 47 -16.42 4.57 -4.64
C GLY A 47 -15.56 3.72 -5.57
N ARG A 48 -14.68 4.37 -6.33
CA ARG A 48 -13.76 3.71 -7.30
C ARG A 48 -12.33 3.60 -6.76
N THR A 49 -12.14 3.90 -5.48
CA THR A 49 -10.82 4.01 -4.89
C THR A 49 -10.37 2.65 -4.39
N TYR A 50 -9.18 2.19 -4.79
CA TYR A 50 -8.65 0.89 -4.38
C TYR A 50 -7.13 0.88 -4.35
N VAL A 51 -6.58 -0.08 -3.62
CA VAL A 51 -5.17 -0.48 -3.66
C VAL A 51 -5.11 -1.97 -3.91
N ALA A 52 -4.37 -2.40 -4.91
CA ALA A 52 -4.11 -3.79 -5.23
C ALA A 52 -2.59 -4.04 -5.21
N VAL A 53 -2.16 -5.15 -4.63
CA VAL A 53 -0.76 -5.57 -4.58
C VAL A 53 -0.68 -7.02 -5.05
N ALA A 54 0.02 -7.24 -6.15
CA ALA A 54 0.28 -8.54 -6.71
C ALA A 54 1.41 -9.25 -5.94
N PRO A 55 1.45 -10.59 -5.91
CA PRO A 55 2.47 -11.34 -5.17
C PRO A 55 3.91 -11.09 -5.66
N GLU A 56 4.09 -10.67 -6.91
CA GLU A 56 5.38 -10.24 -7.45
C GLU A 56 5.82 -8.83 -7.00
N GLY A 57 5.01 -8.15 -6.19
CA GLY A 57 5.30 -6.83 -5.63
C GLY A 57 4.81 -5.65 -6.47
N THR A 58 4.09 -5.90 -7.56
CA THR A 58 3.43 -4.85 -8.33
C THR A 58 2.28 -4.26 -7.52
N ILE A 59 2.28 -2.94 -7.32
CA ILE A 59 1.15 -2.19 -6.76
C ILE A 59 0.36 -1.52 -7.88
N ASP A 60 -0.96 -1.58 -7.78
CA ASP A 60 -1.91 -0.84 -8.59
C ASP A 60 -2.88 -0.09 -7.69
N THR A 61 -2.99 1.22 -7.86
CA THR A 61 -3.91 2.05 -7.10
C THR A 61 -4.85 2.76 -8.06
N GLY A 62 -6.13 2.76 -7.72
CA GLY A 62 -7.15 3.50 -8.43
C GLY A 62 -7.73 4.59 -7.55
N MET A 63 -7.84 5.80 -8.07
CA MET A 63 -8.62 6.92 -7.54
C MET A 63 -9.35 7.60 -8.70
N PRO A 64 -10.43 8.36 -8.42
CA PRO A 64 -11.01 9.23 -9.43
C PRO A 64 -9.94 10.19 -10.00
N LEU A 65 -9.70 10.11 -11.32
CA LEU A 65 -8.74 10.92 -12.08
C LEU A 65 -7.25 10.64 -11.83
N HIS A 66 -6.91 9.68 -10.96
CA HIS A 66 -5.53 9.29 -10.67
C HIS A 66 -5.41 7.78 -10.50
N SER A 67 -4.60 7.14 -11.32
CA SER A 67 -4.16 5.76 -11.07
C SER A 67 -2.64 5.73 -11.04
N PHE A 68 -2.10 4.83 -10.24
CA PHE A 68 -0.67 4.58 -10.21
C PHE A 68 -0.45 3.08 -10.23
N THR A 69 0.41 2.64 -11.14
CA THR A 69 0.84 1.25 -11.28
C THR A 69 2.36 1.24 -11.30
N GLY A 70 2.99 0.41 -10.48
CA GLY A 70 4.45 0.31 -10.42
C GLY A 70 4.91 -0.84 -9.53
N THR A 71 6.22 -1.04 -9.45
CA THR A 71 6.84 -2.05 -8.58
C THR A 71 7.74 -1.31 -7.61
N PRO A 72 7.24 -0.90 -6.43
CA PRO A 72 8.05 -0.25 -5.42
C PRO A 72 9.02 -1.25 -4.79
N ASP A 73 10.12 -0.76 -4.25
CA ASP A 73 11.04 -1.56 -3.44
C ASP A 73 10.52 -1.74 -2.01
N ARG A 74 9.64 -0.83 -1.57
CA ARG A 74 9.08 -0.82 -0.22
C ARG A 74 7.71 -0.15 -0.17
N LEU A 75 6.83 -0.72 0.65
CA LEU A 75 5.56 -0.11 1.03
C LEU A 75 5.63 0.34 2.49
N VAL A 76 5.23 1.58 2.77
CA VAL A 76 5.20 2.15 4.12
C VAL A 76 3.76 2.50 4.47
N PHE A 77 3.21 1.80 5.47
CA PHE A 77 1.85 1.98 5.95
C PHE A 77 1.83 2.84 7.22
N ASP A 78 1.32 4.05 7.11
CA ASP A 78 1.11 4.98 8.21
C ASP A 78 -0.37 4.91 8.64
N HIS A 79 -0.64 4.03 9.59
CA HIS A 79 -2.00 3.71 10.04
C HIS A 79 -2.65 4.86 10.82
N ASP A 80 -1.83 5.67 11.50
CA ASP A 80 -2.29 6.84 12.26
C ASP A 80 -2.78 7.96 11.33
N SER A 81 -2.05 8.25 10.26
CA SER A 81 -2.42 9.27 9.28
C SER A 81 -3.35 8.76 8.17
N GLY A 82 -3.48 7.44 7.99
CA GLY A 82 -4.24 6.86 6.89
C GLY A 82 -3.54 7.01 5.54
N GLU A 83 -2.21 6.94 5.55
CA GLU A 83 -1.36 7.09 4.37
C GLU A 83 -0.60 5.80 4.03
N LEU A 84 -0.58 5.44 2.76
CA LEU A 84 0.27 4.39 2.19
C LEU A 84 1.29 5.07 1.26
N ARG A 85 2.57 4.83 1.50
CA ARG A 85 3.66 5.32 0.65
C ARG A 85 4.29 4.13 -0.09
N ALA A 86 4.44 4.25 -1.39
CA ALA A 86 5.17 3.32 -2.23
C ALA A 86 6.49 3.99 -2.63
N GLU A 87 7.60 3.46 -2.12
CA GLU A 87 8.94 3.96 -2.39
C GLU A 87 9.51 3.19 -3.60
N LEU A 88 9.80 3.91 -4.68
CA LEU A 88 10.39 3.38 -5.89
C LEU A 88 11.89 3.68 -5.96
N ASP A 89 12.61 2.88 -6.74
CA ASP A 89 14.05 3.03 -6.96
C ASP A 89 14.41 4.46 -7.42
N GLY A 90 15.41 5.05 -6.76
CA GLY A 90 15.88 6.40 -7.05
C GLY A 90 14.90 7.50 -6.60
N GLU A 91 14.60 7.55 -5.30
CA GLU A 91 13.98 8.69 -4.56
C GLU A 91 12.51 9.06 -4.91
N SER A 92 11.88 8.33 -5.83
CA SER A 92 10.47 8.58 -6.18
C SER A 92 9.54 7.93 -5.15
N VAL A 93 8.63 8.72 -4.56
CA VAL A 93 7.64 8.22 -3.60
C VAL A 93 6.24 8.54 -4.10
N TYR A 94 5.42 7.50 -4.28
CA TYR A 94 3.99 7.65 -4.50
C TYR A 94 3.25 7.60 -3.17
N VAL A 95 2.32 8.52 -2.96
CA VAL A 95 1.55 8.62 -1.70
C VAL A 95 0.06 8.45 -1.99
N PHE A 96 -0.51 7.41 -1.40
CA PHE A 96 -1.93 7.14 -1.40
C PHE A 96 -2.54 7.50 -0.04
N ARG A 97 -3.61 8.29 -0.02
CA ARG A 97 -4.35 8.64 1.19
C ARG A 97 -5.75 8.08 1.08
N ARG A 98 -6.20 7.36 2.12
CA ARG A 98 -7.59 6.88 2.16
C ARG A 98 -8.56 8.09 2.18
N PRO A 99 -9.65 8.04 1.40
CA PRO A 99 -10.65 9.11 1.34
C PRO A 99 -11.50 9.22 2.62
#